data_AF-A0A355HB51-F1
#
_entry.id   AF-A0A355HB51-F1
#
_cell.length_a   1.000
_cell.length_b   1.000
_cell.length_c   1.000
_cell.angle_alpha   90.00
_cell.angle_beta   90.00
_cell.angle_gamma   90.00
#
_symmetry.space_group_name_H-M   'P 1'
#
loop_
_entity.id
_entity.type
_entity.pdbx_description
1 polymer ?
#
loop_
_entity_poly.entity_id
_entity_poly.type
_entity_poly.pdbx_seq_one_letter_code
_entity_poly.pdbx_strand_id
1 'polypeptide(L)' 'DLRAVRQHVEEVGRQESEVDKVEYKLLREVFENEKFDLARQYQLKGILKQLGAVTNLAEDVADAVLILATKHSA' A
#
# COMPACT_ATOMS: atom_id res chain seq x y z
N ASP A 1 -10.94 8.94 21.19
CA ASP A 1 -10.48 7.76 21.95
C ASP A 1 -9.25 7.20 21.25
N LEU A 2 -8.11 7.21 21.93
CA LEU A 2 -6.79 6.82 21.40
C LEU A 2 -6.75 5.34 21.00
N ARG A 3 -7.52 4.50 21.69
CA ARG A 3 -7.60 3.06 21.42
C ARG A 3 -8.25 2.77 20.06
N ALA A 4 -9.33 3.48 19.74
CA ALA A 4 -10.00 3.36 18.46
C ALA A 4 -9.11 3.82 17.29
N VAL A 5 -8.39 4.93 17.46
CA VAL A 5 -7.43 5.42 16.44
C VAL A 5 -6.35 4.38 16.17
N ARG A 6 -5.74 3.82 17.22
CA ARG A 6 -4.72 2.79 17.09
C ARG A 6 -5.24 1.54 16.38
N GLN A 7 -6.45 1.08 16.70
CA GLN A 7 -7.05 -0.08 16.04
C GLN A 7 -7.25 0.15 14.54
N HIS A 8 -7.70 1.35 14.13
CA HIS A 8 -7.88 1.67 12.72
C HIS A 8 -6.55 1.75 11.96
N VAL A 9 -5.50 2.29 12.60
CA VAL A 9 -4.15 2.35 12.01
C VAL A 9 -3.59 0.94 11.80
N GLU A 10 -3.71 0.05 12.80
CA GLU A 10 -3.30 -1.35 12.68
C GLU A 10 -4.08 -2.09 11.57
N GLU A 11 -5.35 -1.73 11.34
CA GLU A 11 -6.15 -2.27 10.24
C GLU A 11 -5.70 -1.75 8.86
N VAL A 12 -5.41 -0.46 8.74
CA VAL A 12 -4.89 0.14 7.49
C VAL A 12 -3.55 -0.49 7.11
N GLY A 13 -2.60 -0.63 8.05
CA GLY A 13 -1.31 -1.26 7.80
C GLY A 13 -1.45 -2.75 7.41
N ARG A 14 -2.41 -3.47 7.99
CA ARG A 14 -2.71 -4.85 7.55
C ARG A 14 -3.25 -4.90 6.12
N GLN A 15 -4.10 -3.96 5.73
CA GLN A 15 -4.64 -3.89 4.37
C GLN A 15 -3.55 -3.52 3.35
N GLU A 16 -2.67 -2.57 3.69
CA GLU A 16 -1.50 -2.21 2.89
C GLU A 16 -0.62 -3.44 2.64
N SER A 17 -0.28 -4.21 3.69
CA SER A 17 0.56 -5.40 3.58
C SER A 17 -0.04 -6.49 2.68
N GLU A 18 -1.37 -6.64 2.67
CA GLU A 18 -2.04 -7.57 1.77
C GLU A 18 -2.00 -7.08 0.31
N VAL A 19 -2.15 -5.77 0.08
CA VAL A 19 -2.03 -5.17 -1.25
C VAL A 19 -0.61 -5.29 -1.78
N ASP A 20 0.40 -5.08 -0.95
CA ASP A 20 1.82 -5.24 -1.29
C ASP A 20 2.14 -6.67 -1.77
N LYS A 21 1.58 -7.69 -1.10
CA LYS A 21 1.72 -9.09 -1.54
C LYS A 21 1.07 -9.33 -2.89
N VAL A 22 -0.07 -8.71 -3.15
CA VAL A 22 -0.77 -8.79 -4.44
C VAL A 22 0.01 -8.07 -5.53
N GLU A 23 0.52 -6.86 -5.27
CA GLU A 23 1.39 -6.12 -6.20
C GLU A 23 2.61 -6.96 -6.58
N TYR A 24 3.27 -7.57 -5.59
CA TYR A 24 4.44 -8.41 -5.83
C TYR A 24 4.13 -9.61 -6.73
N LYS A 25 3.03 -10.32 -6.47
CA LYS A 25 2.59 -11.47 -7.29
C LYS A 25 2.26 -11.03 -8.72
N LEU A 26 1.48 -9.96 -8.88
CA LEU A 26 1.11 -9.44 -10.19
C LEU A 26 2.33 -8.95 -10.98
N LEU A 27 3.27 -8.29 -10.31
CA LEU A 27 4.51 -7.84 -10.95
C LEU A 27 5.30 -9.05 -11.49
N ARG A 28 5.43 -10.10 -10.69
CA ARG A 28 6.07 -11.34 -11.12
C ARG A 28 5.37 -11.95 -12.33
N GLU A 29 4.04 -12.08 -12.28
CA GLU A 29 3.24 -12.60 -13.40
C GLU A 29 3.39 -11.77 -14.68
N VAL A 30 3.51 -10.44 -14.57
CA VAL A 30 3.73 -9.55 -15.72
C VAL A 30 5.09 -9.81 -16.38
N PHE A 31 6.16 -9.95 -15.60
CA PHE A 31 7.52 -10.12 -16.13
C PHE A 31 7.82 -11.57 -16.57
N GLU A 32 7.17 -12.56 -15.98
CA GLU A 32 7.30 -13.97 -16.39
C GLU A 32 6.44 -14.32 -17.63
N ASN A 33 5.52 -13.43 -18.03
CA ASN A 33 4.66 -13.66 -19.18
C ASN A 33 5.37 -13.34 -20.50
N GLU A 34 5.78 -14.38 -21.22
CA GLU A 34 6.44 -14.32 -22.52
C GLU A 34 5.60 -13.67 -23.64
N LYS A 35 4.29 -13.46 -23.43
CA LYS A 35 3.41 -12.78 -24.40
C LYS A 35 3.52 -11.26 -24.34
N PHE A 36 4.08 -10.71 -23.27
CA PHE A 36 4.26 -9.26 -23.12
C PHE A 36 5.67 -8.88 -23.56
N ASP A 37 5.75 -7.93 -24.48
CA ASP A 37 7.00 -7.28 -24.79
C ASP A 37 7.43 -6.36 -23.64
N LEU A 38 8.72 -6.03 -23.60
CA LEU A 38 9.31 -5.26 -22.52
C LEU A 38 8.59 -3.91 -22.30
N ALA A 39 8.18 -3.24 -23.38
CA ALA A 39 7.46 -1.99 -23.30
C ALA A 39 6.13 -2.14 -22.54
N ARG A 40 5.34 -3.18 -22.85
CA ARG A 40 4.07 -3.46 -22.17
C ARG A 40 4.27 -3.93 -20.74
N GLN A 41 5.31 -4.72 -20.46
CA GLN A 41 5.66 -5.11 -19.09
C GLN A 41 5.93 -3.88 -18.20
N TYR A 42 6.69 -2.90 -18.71
CA TYR A 42 6.98 -1.67 -17.98
C TYR A 42 5.75 -0.75 -17.83
N GLN A 43 4.87 -0.69 -18.83
CA GLN A 43 3.59 0.03 -18.71
C GLN A 43 2.71 -0.57 -17.59
N LEU A 44 2.58 -1.90 -17.57
CA LEU A 44 1.82 -2.61 -16.53
C LEU A 44 2.45 -2.44 -15.15
N LYS A 45 3.78 -2.52 -15.04
CA LYS A 45 4.51 -2.17 -13.82
C LYS A 45 4.19 -0.75 -13.34
N GLY A 46 4.13 0.22 -14.26
CA GLY A 46 3.81 1.61 -13.94
C GLY A 46 2.42 1.75 -13.33
N ILE A 47 1.41 1.08 -13.91
CA ILE A 47 0.04 1.06 -13.40
C ILE A 47 -0.02 0.40 -12.01
N LEU A 48 0.63 -0.77 -11.85
CA LEU A 48 0.69 -1.47 -10.56
C LEU A 48 1.32 -0.60 -9.47
N LYS A 49 2.41 0.10 -9.78
CA LYS A 49 3.07 1.04 -8.87
C LYS A 49 2.18 2.21 -8.48
N GLN A 50 1.37 2.73 -9.41
CA GLN A 50 0.40 3.79 -9.09
C GLN A 50 -0.72 3.30 -8.17
N LEU A 51 -1.15 2.04 -8.32
CA LEU A 51 -2.14 1.45 -7.42
C LEU A 51 -1.58 1.28 -6.00
N GLY A 52 -0.37 0.74 -5.84
CA GLY A 52 0.28 0.62 -4.53
C GLY A 52 0.52 1.98 -3.87
N ALA A 53 0.84 3.02 -4.64
CA ALA A 53 1.02 4.38 -4.10
C ALA A 53 -0.21 4.93 -3.37
N VAL A 54 -1.43 4.50 -3.74
CA VAL A 54 -2.67 4.92 -3.07
C VAL A 54 -2.77 4.29 -1.68
N THR A 55 -2.40 3.02 -1.53
CA THR A 55 -2.47 2.32 -0.25
C THR A 55 -1.40 2.79 0.71
N ASN A 56 -0.18 3.05 0.23
CA ASN A 56 0.88 3.65 1.04
C ASN A 56 0.50 5.04 1.54
N LEU A 57 -0.14 5.87 0.69
CA LEU A 57 -0.62 7.18 1.14
C LEU A 57 -1.68 7.06 2.26
N ALA A 58 -2.54 6.06 2.18
CA ALA A 58 -3.54 5.81 3.22
C ALA A 58 -2.87 5.41 4.55
N GLU A 59 -1.82 4.59 4.50
CA GLU A 59 -1.00 4.25 5.66
C GLU A 59 -0.29 5.47 6.25
N ASP A 60 0.39 6.27 5.42
CA ASP A 60 1.09 7.50 5.84
C ASP A 60 0.15 8.47 6.58
N VAL A 61 -1.08 8.62 6.07
CA VAL A 61 -2.10 9.46 6.71
C VAL A 61 -2.56 8.87 8.03
N ALA A 62 -2.76 7.55 8.10
CA ALA A 62 -3.14 6.87 9.33
C ALA A 62 -2.06 7.05 10.42
N ASP A 63 -0.80 6.85 10.07
CA ASP A 63 0.35 7.05 10.96
C ASP A 63 0.47 8.49 11.44
N ALA A 64 0.28 9.47 10.55
CA ALA A 64 0.26 10.89 10.92
C ALA A 64 -0.84 11.20 11.94
N VAL A 65 -2.06 10.64 11.74
CA VAL A 65 -3.17 10.78 12.68
C VAL A 65 -2.84 10.14 14.03
N LEU A 66 -2.20 8.96 14.05
CA LEU A 66 -1.76 8.31 15.29
C LEU A 66 -0.76 9.16 16.07
N ILE A 67 0.23 9.74 15.38
CA ILE A 67 1.24 10.62 15.98
C ILE A 67 0.56 11.84 16.60
N LEU A 68 -0.35 12.50 15.87
CA LEU A 68 -1.08 13.66 16.37
C LEU A 68 -1.95 13.31 17.58
N ALA A 69 -2.70 12.21 17.51
CA ALA A 69 -3.54 11.74 18.61
C ALA A 69 -2.72 11.43 19.87
N THR A 70 -1.55 10.81 19.70
CA THR A 70 -0.65 10.49 20.81
C THR A 70 -0.05 11.76 21.44
N LYS A 71 0.35 12.74 20.62
CA LYS A 71 0.89 14.01 21.11
C LYS A 71 -0.13 14.86 21.88
N HIS A 72 -1.39 14.87 21.45
CA HIS A 72 -2.46 15.65 22.08
C HIS A 72 -3.14 14.96 23.27
N SER A 73 -2.78 13.71 23.56
CA SER A 73 -3.30 12.96 24.70
C SER A 73 -2.31 12.85 25.86
N ALA A 74 -1.11 13.43 25.71
CA ALA A 74 -0.10 13.63 26.76
C ALA A 74 -0.26 15.04 27.34
#